data_AF-A0A8G2FGY0-F1
#
_entry.id   AF-A0A8G2FGY0-F1
#
_cell.length_a   1.000
_cell.length_b   1.000
_cell.length_c   1.000
_cell.angle_alpha   90.00
_cell.angle_beta   90.00
_cell.angle_gamma   90.00
#
_symmetry.space_group_name_H-M   'P 1'
#
loop_
_entity.id
_entity.type
_entity.pdbx_description
1 polymer ?
#
loop_
_entity_poly.entity_id
_entity_poly.type
_entity_poly.pdbx_seq_one_letter_code
_entity_poly.pdbx_strand_id
1 'polypeptide(L)' 'RRDLLEIVDDRDGKGALLITSLVPIGRWHEIIGDPTLGDAILDRIVHRAHRIELKGESLRKRQTLTPSSDVTNTTEK' A
#
# COMPACT_ATOMS: atom_id res chain seq x y z
N ARG A 1 -5.78 9.62 16.36
CA ARG A 1 -6.01 10.28 15.04
C ARG A 1 -4.87 11.25 14.68
N ARG A 2 -4.19 11.87 15.65
CA ARG A 2 -3.00 12.72 15.40
C ARG A 2 -1.72 11.91 15.17
N ASP A 3 -1.75 10.63 15.52
CA ASP A 3 -0.61 9.70 15.48
C ASP A 3 -0.01 9.54 14.07
N LEU A 4 -0.86 9.57 13.04
CA LEU A 4 -0.40 9.51 11.64
C LEU A 4 0.42 10.76 11.28
N LEU A 5 -0.02 11.94 11.69
CA LEU A 5 0.73 13.18 11.42
C LEU A 5 2.06 13.17 12.18
N GLU A 6 2.09 12.71 13.43
CA GLU A 6 3.32 12.62 14.21
C GLU A 6 4.38 11.72 13.56
N ILE A 7 3.97 10.55 13.07
CA ILE A 7 4.87 9.63 12.34
C ILE A 7 5.38 10.29 11.05
N VAL A 8 4.51 10.99 10.33
CA VAL A 8 4.88 11.69 9.09
C VAL A 8 5.85 12.82 9.38
N ASP A 9 5.60 13.62 10.41
CA ASP A 9 6.47 14.72 10.85
C ASP A 9 7.85 14.24 11.29
N ASP A 10 7.91 13.13 12.04
CA ASP A 10 9.20 12.61 12.46
C ASP A 10 10.03 12.10 11.28
N ARG A 11 9.38 11.52 10.26
CA ARG A 11 10.06 11.00 9.06
C ARG A 11 10.33 12.07 8.01
N ASP A 12 9.60 13.16 8.04
CA ASP A 12 9.75 14.22 7.06
C ASP A 12 11.19 14.76 7.05
N GLY A 13 11.85 14.66 5.89
CA GLY A 13 13.23 15.12 5.69
C GLY A 13 14.30 14.28 6.40
N LYS A 14 13.92 13.26 7.19
CA LYS A 14 14.86 12.43 7.97
C LYS A 14 15.02 11.01 7.43
N GLY A 15 14.09 10.51 6.61
CA GLY A 15 14.18 9.16 6.06
C GLY A 15 13.11 8.83 5.03
N ALA A 16 13.17 7.60 4.50
CA ALA A 16 12.18 7.10 3.56
C ALA A 16 10.91 6.63 4.29
N LEU A 17 9.75 6.87 3.68
CA LEU A 17 8.44 6.44 4.16
C LEU A 17 7.70 5.69 3.04
N LEU A 18 7.35 4.42 3.30
CA LEU A 18 6.52 3.61 2.41
C LEU A 18 5.11 3.50 2.99
N ILE A 19 4.10 3.83 2.17
CA ILE A 19 2.70 3.74 2.57
C ILE A 19 1.95 2.90 1.53
N THR A 20 1.18 1.93 2.03
CA THR A 20 0.27 1.12 1.23
C THR A 20 -1.16 1.47 1.61
N SER A 21 -2.03 1.71 0.63
CA SER A 21 -3.43 2.01 0.87
C SER A 21 -4.33 1.20 -0.07
N LEU A 22 -5.49 0.80 0.45
CA LEU A 22 -6.56 0.14 -0.32
C LEU A 22 -7.43 1.16 -1.07
N VAL A 23 -7.28 2.45 -0.76
CA VAL A 23 -8.05 3.54 -1.35
C VAL A 23 -7.11 4.48 -2.10
N PRO A 24 -7.57 5.03 -3.24
CA PRO A 24 -6.77 5.97 -4.01
C PRO A 24 -6.48 7.24 -3.19
N ILE A 25 -5.32 7.86 -3.44
CA ILE A 25 -4.84 9.05 -2.70
C ILE A 25 -5.88 10.18 -2.70
N GLY A 26 -6.62 10.37 -3.80
CA GLY A 26 -7.67 11.40 -3.87
C GLY A 26 -8.79 11.25 -2.84
N ARG A 27 -8.98 10.06 -2.26
CA ARG A 27 -9.98 9.81 -1.20
C ARG A 27 -9.40 9.89 0.21
N TRP A 28 -8.09 10.08 0.37
CA TRP A 28 -7.48 10.10 1.69
C TRP A 28 -7.94 11.30 2.52
N HIS A 29 -8.14 12.45 1.87
CA HIS A 29 -8.65 13.66 2.52
C HIS A 29 -10.01 13.40 3.22
N GLU A 30 -10.92 12.68 2.55
CA GLU A 30 -12.23 12.32 3.09
C GLU A 30 -12.13 11.34 4.28
N ILE A 31 -11.12 10.47 4.29
CA ILE A 31 -10.99 9.38 5.27
C ILE A 31 -10.29 9.82 6.56
N ILE A 32 -9.37 10.79 6.47
CA ILE A 32 -8.65 11.32 7.64
C ILE A 32 -9.61 12.02 8.62
N GLY A 33 -10.79 12.43 8.13
CA GLY A 33 -11.95 12.82 8.96
C GLY A 33 -11.84 14.21 9.60
N ASP A 34 -10.64 14.78 9.67
CA ASP A 34 -10.39 16.19 9.95
C ASP A 34 -9.76 16.81 8.69
N PRO A 35 -10.46 17.74 8.01
CA PRO A 35 -9.95 18.39 6.80
C PRO A 35 -8.58 19.05 6.99
N THR A 36 -8.39 19.74 8.13
CA THR A 36 -7.13 20.45 8.42
C THR A 36 -5.97 19.47 8.54
N LEU A 37 -6.22 18.33 9.19
CA LEU A 37 -5.23 17.27 9.33
C LEU A 37 -4.98 16.57 7.98
N GLY A 38 -6.04 16.36 7.20
CA GLY A 38 -5.99 15.78 5.87
C GLY A 38 -5.06 16.58 4.96
N ASP A 39 -5.29 17.89 4.86
CA ASP A 39 -4.46 18.80 4.08
C ASP A 39 -2.99 18.75 4.55
N ALA A 40 -2.75 18.90 5.86
CA ALA A 40 -1.40 18.90 6.41
C ALA A 40 -0.62 17.61 6.14
N ILE A 41 -1.28 16.44 6.23
CA ILE A 41 -0.67 15.14 5.94
C ILE A 41 -0.41 14.98 4.45
N LEU A 42 -1.37 15.36 3.59
CA LEU A 42 -1.24 15.23 2.15
C LEU A 42 -0.14 16.14 1.59
N ASP A 43 -0.02 17.37 2.10
CA ASP A 43 1.07 18.29 1.72
C ASP A 43 2.45 17.68 2.01
N ARG A 44 2.61 17.02 3.15
CA ARG A 44 3.90 16.44 3.55
C ARG A 44 4.25 15.18 2.77
N ILE A 45 3.28 14.27 2.60
CA ILE A 45 3.50 12.95 1.99
C ILE A 45 3.37 13.03 0.47
N VAL A 46 2.19 13.43 -0.03
CA VAL A 46 1.83 13.25 -1.44
C VAL A 46 2.65 14.14 -2.35
N HIS A 47 2.98 15.35 -1.90
CA HIS A 47 3.77 16.30 -2.69
C HIS A 47 5.15 15.75 -3.09
N ARG A 48 5.76 14.89 -2.27
CA ARG A 48 7.09 14.30 -2.50
C ARG A 48 7.06 12.80 -2.81
N ALA A 49 5.89 12.18 -2.83
CA ALA A 49 5.78 10.73 -2.98
C ALA A 49 5.86 10.29 -4.44
N HIS A 50 6.55 9.17 -4.67
CA HIS A 50 6.39 8.40 -5.90
C HIS A 50 5.13 7.53 -5.79
N ARG A 51 4.11 7.84 -6.58
CA ARG A 51 2.85 7.09 -6.61
C ARG A 51 2.98 5.87 -7.52
N ILE A 52 2.72 4.69 -6.97
CA ILE A 52 2.60 3.44 -7.72
C ILE A 52 1.18 2.92 -7.57
N GLU A 53 0.43 2.91 -8.66
CA GLU A 53 -0.89 2.28 -8.71
C GLU A 53 -0.76 0.80 -9.02
N LEU A 54 -1.07 -0.04 -8.04
CA LEU A 54 -1.08 -1.48 -8.22
C LEU A 54 -2.34 -1.88 -8.99
N LYS A 55 -2.15 -2.68 -10.05
CA LYS A 55 -3.21 -3.25 -10.89
C LYS A 55 -3.10 -4.77 -10.91
N GLY A 56 -4.21 -5.45 -11.15
CA GLY A 56 -4.27 -6.90 -11.29
C GLY A 56 -5.07 -7.61 -10.18
N GLU A 57 -5.18 -8.93 -10.30
CA GLU A 57 -5.91 -9.76 -9.33
C GLU A 57 -5.12 -9.99 -8.04
N SER A 58 -5.85 -10.26 -6.95
CA SER A 58 -5.26 -10.58 -5.66
C SER A 58 -4.36 -11.82 -5.77
N LEU A 59 -3.09 -11.67 -5.38
CA LEU A 59 -2.13 -12.77 -5.33
C LEU A 59 -2.56 -13.89 -4.36
N ARG A 60 -3.46 -13.60 -3.41
CA ARG A 60 -4.03 -14.61 -2.49
C ARG A 60 -4.86 -15.66 -3.24
N LYS A 61 -5.59 -15.24 -4.29
CA LYS A 61 -6.40 -16.14 -5.15
C LYS A 61 -5.52 -17.11 -5.93
N ARG A 62 -4.28 -16.72 -6.24
CA ARG A 62 -3.31 -17.58 -6.94
C ARG A 62 -2.81 -18.73 -6.07
N GLN A 63 -2.65 -18.51 -4.76
CA GLN A 63 -2.24 -19.57 -3.83
C GLN A 63 -3.31 -20.65 -3.66
N THR A 64 -4.59 -20.30 -3.74
CA THR A 64 -5.69 -21.28 -3.63
C THR A 64 -5.93 -22.06 -4.93
N LEU A 65 -5.46 -21.55 -6.07
CA LEU A 65 -5.63 -22.16 -7.40
C LEU A 65 -4.41 -22.94 -7.88
N THR A 66 -3.37 -23.07 -7.06
CA THR A 66 -2.26 -23.98 -7.36
C THR A 66 -2.51 -25.29 -6.61
N PRO A 67 -3.20 -26.29 -7.20
CA PRO A 67 -3.00 -27.64 -6.70
C PRO A 67 -1.52 -27.95 -6.88
N SER A 68 -0.88 -28.41 -5.82
CA SER A 68 0.46 -28.98 -5.87
C SER A 68 0.46 -30.17 -6.84
N SER A 69 0.67 -29.91 -8.13
CA SER A 69 0.92 -30.92 -9.16
C SER A 69 2.37 -30.81 -9.60
N ASP A 70 3.28 -31.16 -8.68
CA ASP A 70 4.65 -31.56 -9.00
C ASP A 70 4.87 -32.98 -8.50
N VAL A 71 4.32 -33.95 -9.24
CA VAL A 71 5.00 -35.23 -9.55
C VAL A 71 4.51 -35.66 -10.93
N THR A 72 5.26 -35.32 -11.97
CA THR A 72 5.17 -36.00 -13.26
C THR A 72 6.58 -36.47 -13.63
N ASN A 73 6.68 -37.78 -13.90
CA ASN A 73 7.76 -38.55 -14.54
C ASN A 73 8.67 -39.40 -13.65
N THR A 74 8.38 -40.72 -13.65
CA THR A 74 9.25 -41.92 -13.50
C THR A 74 8.25 -43.10 -13.41
N THR A 75 8.06 -44.06 -14.31
CA THR A 75 8.88 -44.70 -15.34
C THR A 75 7.97 -45.38 -16.37
N GLU A 76 8.27 -45.22 -17.66
CA GLU A 76 7.89 -46.16 -18.72
C GLU A 76 8.76 -47.44 -18.60
N LYS A 77 8.10 -48.60 -18.75
CA LYS A 77 8.62 -49.99 -18.75
C LYS A 77 8.80 -50.69 -17.41
#